data_AF-U1MY02-F1
#
_entry.id   AF-U1MY02-F1
#
_cell.length_a   1.000
_cell.length_b   1.000
_cell.length_c   1.000
_cell.angle_alpha   90.00
_cell.angle_beta   90.00
_cell.angle_gamma   90.00
#
_symmetry.space_group_name_H-M   'P 1'
#
loop_
_entity.id
_entity.type
_entity.pdbx_description
1 polymer ?
#
loop_
_entity_poly.entity_id
_entity_poly.type
_entity_poly.pdbx_seq_one_letter_code
_entity_poly.pdbx_strand_id
1 'polypeptide(L)'
;MIGSLAIDIAELEYEVDQSVEGPMTTGQTNFIAELLESYKSGQKTPSVSDYQQLRSIYDGRETEHKRHESDYRLIDQQTGDRYLVELKIGGDLDNKKARSEKVALLEQYTILCNTLGDEDAHIRFGTAYNKDGEGNRWRQGRVRQYFAEDELLIGKEFWNFICNSETGYQDVLRAYQQNSYLIMDALESIKQTYLYDH
;
A
#
# COMPACT_ATOMS: atom_id res chain seq x y z
N MET A 1 13.37 -1.65 8.02
CA MET A 1 14.20 -0.43 7.93
C MET A 1 13.53 0.64 7.08
N ILE A 2 13.27 0.47 5.78
CA ILE A 2 12.57 1.51 5.00
C ILE A 2 11.04 1.45 5.15
N GLY A 3 10.44 0.26 5.31
CA GLY A 3 9.01 0.15 5.65
C GLY A 3 8.67 0.69 7.03
N SER A 4 9.56 0.48 8.02
CA SER A 4 9.41 1.08 9.34
C SER A 4 9.56 2.61 9.28
N LEU A 5 10.54 3.11 8.51
CA LEU A 5 10.66 4.56 8.31
C LEU A 5 9.42 5.18 7.65
N ALA A 6 8.83 4.50 6.66
CA ALA A 6 7.61 4.99 6.02
C ALA A 6 6.44 5.09 7.02
N ILE A 7 6.34 4.17 7.98
CA ILE A 7 5.37 4.26 9.10
C ILE A 7 5.66 5.48 9.94
N ASP A 8 6.89 5.60 10.43
CA ASP A 8 7.29 6.67 11.35
C ASP A 8 7.03 8.06 10.73
N ILE A 9 7.20 8.19 9.41
CA ILE A 9 6.88 9.41 8.67
C ILE A 9 5.36 9.58 8.51
N ALA A 10 4.63 8.51 8.16
CA ALA A 10 3.18 8.59 7.99
C ALA A 10 2.48 9.02 9.29
N GLU A 11 2.94 8.54 10.45
CA GLU A 11 2.38 8.89 11.77
C GLU A 11 2.43 10.40 12.10
N LEU A 12 3.21 11.18 11.36
CA LEU A 12 3.25 12.64 11.52
C LEU A 12 1.97 13.32 10.98
N GLU A 13 1.34 12.75 9.96
CA GLU A 13 0.22 13.37 9.23
C GLU A 13 -1.03 12.46 9.18
N TYR A 14 -0.87 11.17 9.47
CA TYR A 14 -1.91 10.15 9.42
C TYR A 14 -2.07 9.47 10.79
N GLU A 15 -3.30 9.09 11.13
CA GLU A 15 -3.51 8.00 12.09
C GLU A 15 -3.21 6.67 11.39
N VAL A 16 -2.38 5.83 12.01
CA VAL A 16 -1.93 4.55 11.45
C VAL A 16 -2.49 3.39 12.28
N ASP A 17 -3.16 2.44 11.63
CA ASP A 17 -3.50 1.12 12.17
C ASP A 17 -2.98 0.04 11.22
N GLN A 18 -2.71 -1.14 11.75
CA GLN A 18 -2.15 -2.29 11.03
C GLN A 18 -3.12 -3.47 10.95
N SER A 19 -4.40 -3.26 11.26
CA SER A 19 -5.40 -4.31 11.14
C SER A 19 -6.75 -3.76 10.72
N VAL A 20 -7.59 -4.63 10.16
CA VAL A 20 -9.03 -4.38 10.03
C VAL A 20 -9.76 -5.63 10.48
N GLU A 21 -10.87 -5.42 11.19
CA GLU A 21 -11.67 -6.50 11.72
C GLU A 21 -13.16 -6.15 11.60
N GLY A 22 -13.96 -7.13 11.19
CA GLY A 22 -15.39 -6.93 11.03
C GLY A 22 -16.07 -7.99 10.16
N PRO A 23 -17.36 -7.80 9.85
CA PRO A 23 -18.15 -8.78 9.13
C PRO A 23 -17.87 -8.75 7.62
N MET A 24 -17.93 -9.92 6.97
CA MET A 24 -17.89 -10.03 5.51
C MET A 24 -18.80 -11.16 5.00
N THR A 25 -19.51 -10.91 3.91
CA THR A 25 -20.45 -11.89 3.34
C THR A 25 -19.81 -12.86 2.35
N THR A 26 -20.40 -14.06 2.23
CA THR A 26 -20.05 -15.00 1.17
C THR A 26 -20.30 -14.40 -0.21
N GLY A 27 -21.34 -13.55 -0.35
CA GLY A 27 -21.61 -12.81 -1.58
C GLY A 27 -20.47 -11.87 -1.97
N GLN A 28 -19.95 -11.11 -1.01
CA GLN A 28 -18.78 -10.25 -1.20
C GLN A 28 -17.52 -11.08 -1.55
N THR A 29 -17.31 -12.20 -0.87
CA THR A 29 -16.19 -13.12 -1.16
C THR A 29 -16.25 -13.65 -2.60
N ASN A 30 -17.42 -14.08 -3.05
CA ASN A 30 -17.62 -14.58 -4.42
C ASN A 30 -17.41 -13.47 -5.46
N PHE A 31 -17.91 -12.26 -5.18
CA PHE A 31 -17.70 -11.11 -6.05
C PHE A 31 -16.21 -10.78 -6.23
N ILE A 32 -15.43 -10.79 -5.15
CA ILE A 32 -13.97 -10.58 -5.23
C ILE A 32 -13.33 -11.63 -6.15
N ALA A 33 -13.72 -12.90 -6.01
CA ALA A 33 -13.17 -13.99 -6.83
C ALA A 33 -13.51 -13.82 -8.32
N GLU A 34 -14.75 -13.48 -8.65
CA GLU A 34 -15.22 -13.22 -10.02
C GLU A 34 -14.52 -12.00 -10.62
N LEU A 35 -14.41 -10.91 -9.85
CA LEU A 35 -13.75 -9.69 -10.28
C LEU A 35 -12.29 -9.96 -10.66
N LEU A 36 -11.55 -10.66 -9.80
CA LEU A 36 -10.14 -10.98 -10.06
C LEU A 36 -9.96 -11.98 -11.21
N GLU A 37 -10.93 -12.87 -11.44
CA GLU A 37 -10.89 -13.71 -12.64
C GLU A 37 -11.13 -12.92 -13.92
N SER A 38 -12.01 -11.91 -13.88
CA SER A 38 -12.23 -11.00 -15.02
C SER A 38 -10.99 -10.17 -15.38
N TYR A 39 -10.20 -9.77 -14.37
CA TYR A 39 -8.90 -9.12 -14.56
C TYR A 39 -7.86 -10.10 -15.12
N LYS A 40 -7.83 -11.33 -14.58
CA LYS A 40 -6.89 -12.36 -15.02
C LYS A 40 -7.11 -12.77 -16.47
N SER A 41 -8.37 -12.88 -16.91
CA SER A 41 -8.74 -13.23 -18.29
C SER A 41 -8.59 -12.07 -19.27
N GLY A 42 -8.41 -10.85 -18.78
CA GLY A 42 -8.36 -9.63 -19.59
C GLY A 42 -9.74 -9.16 -20.08
N GLN A 43 -10.82 -9.76 -19.58
CA GLN A 43 -12.19 -9.29 -19.86
C GLN A 43 -12.42 -7.87 -19.31
N LYS A 44 -11.74 -7.53 -18.21
CA LYS A 44 -11.88 -6.24 -17.55
C LYS A 44 -10.51 -5.65 -17.22
N THR A 45 -10.36 -4.34 -17.42
CA THR A 45 -9.21 -3.58 -16.93
C THR A 45 -9.53 -3.04 -15.54
N PRO A 46 -8.64 -3.18 -14.54
CA PRO A 46 -8.91 -2.71 -13.19
C PRO A 46 -9.26 -1.22 -13.13
N SER A 47 -10.33 -0.90 -12.40
CA SER A 47 -10.76 0.46 -12.09
C SER A 47 -11.18 0.58 -10.62
N VAL A 48 -11.04 1.77 -10.05
CA VAL A 48 -11.50 2.07 -8.68
C VAL A 48 -13.01 1.80 -8.52
N SER A 49 -13.80 2.11 -9.55
CA SER A 49 -15.25 1.88 -9.55
C SER A 49 -15.65 0.40 -9.40
N ASP A 50 -14.73 -0.52 -9.68
CA ASP A 50 -15.05 -1.94 -9.76
C ASP A 50 -15.31 -2.55 -8.39
N TYR A 51 -14.50 -2.17 -7.41
CA TYR A 51 -14.62 -2.70 -6.06
C TYR A 51 -15.62 -1.91 -5.20
N GLN A 52 -16.00 -0.69 -5.60
CA GLN A 52 -17.04 0.08 -4.90
C GLN A 52 -18.39 -0.67 -4.87
N GLN A 53 -18.64 -1.59 -5.81
CA GLN A 53 -19.83 -2.45 -5.83
C GLN A 53 -19.94 -3.34 -4.58
N LEU A 54 -18.82 -3.65 -3.90
CA LEU A 54 -18.80 -4.46 -2.68
C LEU A 54 -19.68 -3.88 -1.57
N ARG A 55 -19.80 -2.56 -1.51
CA ARG A 55 -20.64 -1.84 -0.53
C ARG A 55 -22.12 -2.18 -0.72
N SER A 56 -22.58 -2.23 -1.97
CA SER A 56 -23.98 -2.53 -2.31
C SER A 56 -24.35 -4.01 -2.15
N ILE A 57 -23.37 -4.90 -2.04
CA ILE A 57 -23.59 -6.35 -1.83
C ILE A 57 -23.85 -6.65 -0.35
N TYR A 58 -23.43 -5.77 0.57
CA TYR A 58 -23.65 -5.97 1.99
C TYR A 58 -25.14 -5.87 2.33
N ASP A 59 -25.70 -6.92 2.93
CA ASP A 59 -27.11 -7.02 3.28
C ASP A 59 -27.38 -6.81 4.79
N GLY A 60 -26.35 -6.38 5.53
CA GLY A 60 -26.41 -6.15 6.98
C GLY A 60 -26.48 -7.42 7.82
N ARG A 61 -26.40 -8.61 7.21
CA ARG A 61 -26.39 -9.88 7.95
C ARG A 61 -24.96 -10.30 8.26
N GLU A 62 -24.68 -10.52 9.54
CA GLU A 62 -23.43 -11.14 9.95
C GLU A 62 -23.39 -12.59 9.47
N THR A 63 -22.42 -12.88 8.61
CA THR A 63 -22.14 -14.24 8.13
C THR A 63 -20.85 -14.78 8.74
N GLU A 64 -19.75 -14.02 8.64
CA GLU A 64 -18.45 -14.38 9.21
C GLU A 64 -17.71 -13.11 9.66
N HIS A 65 -17.10 -13.16 10.84
CA HIS A 65 -16.20 -12.12 11.33
C HIS A 65 -14.78 -12.46 10.89
N LYS A 66 -14.13 -11.55 10.17
CA LYS A 66 -12.77 -11.72 9.66
C LYS A 66 -11.87 -10.64 10.22
N ARG A 67 -10.63 -11.01 10.51
CA ARG A 67 -9.54 -10.10 10.80
C ARG A 67 -8.45 -10.25 9.75
N HIS A 68 -8.01 -9.13 9.21
CA HIS A 68 -6.87 -9.06 8.30
C HIS A 68 -5.81 -8.14 8.90
N GLU A 69 -4.57 -8.60 8.89
CA GLU A 69 -3.43 -7.72 9.10
C GLU A 69 -3.24 -6.87 7.83
N SER A 70 -3.05 -5.58 8.03
CA SER A 70 -2.83 -4.58 6.99
C SER A 70 -1.40 -4.09 7.11
N ASP A 71 -0.72 -3.89 5.97
CA ASP A 71 0.56 -3.18 5.99
C ASP A 71 0.34 -1.77 6.57
N TYR A 72 -0.61 -1.01 5.98
CA TYR A 72 -1.05 0.30 6.49
C TYR A 72 -2.54 0.56 6.26
N ARG A 73 -3.24 0.90 7.34
CA ARG A 73 -4.48 1.67 7.29
C ARG A 73 -4.19 3.09 7.75
N LEU A 74 -4.21 4.04 6.81
CA LEU A 74 -3.95 5.44 7.06
C LEU A 74 -5.26 6.23 7.09
N ILE A 75 -5.42 7.10 8.07
CA ILE A 75 -6.54 8.06 8.14
C ILE A 75 -5.93 9.46 8.10
N ASP A 76 -6.23 10.22 7.06
CA ASP A 76 -5.80 11.60 6.93
C ASP A 76 -6.46 12.43 8.03
N GLN A 77 -5.66 13.02 8.92
CA GLN A 77 -6.19 13.76 10.07
C GLN A 77 -6.86 15.08 9.67
N GLN A 78 -6.56 15.61 8.49
CA GLN A 78 -7.10 16.86 7.98
C GLN A 78 -8.40 16.64 7.20
N THR A 79 -8.44 15.62 6.32
CA THR A 79 -9.58 15.37 5.44
C THR A 79 -10.53 14.30 5.96
N GLY A 80 -10.06 13.39 6.81
CA GLY A 80 -10.78 12.18 7.23
C GLY A 80 -10.74 11.05 6.20
N ASP A 81 -10.00 11.20 5.10
CA ASP A 81 -9.89 10.18 4.06
C ASP A 81 -9.13 8.95 4.57
N ARG A 82 -9.59 7.76 4.17
CA ARG A 82 -9.03 6.49 4.63
C ARG A 82 -8.37 5.74 3.50
N TYR A 83 -7.20 5.20 3.76
CA TYR A 83 -6.39 4.49 2.78
C TYR A 83 -5.96 3.13 3.33
N LEU A 84 -6.17 2.09 2.52
CA LEU A 84 -5.59 0.76 2.72
C LEU A 84 -4.41 0.63 1.76
N VAL A 85 -3.20 0.58 2.29
CA VAL A 85 -1.97 0.62 1.50
C VAL A 85 -1.20 -0.66 1.69
N GLU A 86 -0.95 -1.35 0.58
CA GLU A 86 0.01 -2.45 0.51
C GLU A 86 1.38 -1.90 0.10
N LEU A 87 2.45 -2.20 0.84
CA LEU A 87 3.79 -1.68 0.54
C LEU A 87 4.76 -2.75 0.11
N LYS A 88 5.41 -2.47 -1.03
CA LYS A 88 6.45 -3.33 -1.59
C LYS A 88 7.74 -2.54 -1.73
N ILE A 89 8.56 -2.69 -0.70
CA ILE A 89 9.86 -2.05 -0.56
C ILE A 89 10.80 -2.37 -1.74
N GLY A 90 10.69 -3.56 -2.36
CA GLY A 90 11.66 -4.06 -3.34
C GLY A 90 11.35 -3.83 -4.82
N GLY A 91 10.28 -3.11 -5.18
CA GLY A 91 9.92 -2.76 -6.56
C GLY A 91 9.59 -3.93 -7.52
N ASP A 92 9.89 -5.18 -7.13
CA ASP A 92 9.58 -6.39 -7.88
C ASP A 92 8.54 -7.24 -7.13
N LEU A 93 7.37 -7.35 -7.74
CA LEU A 93 6.30 -8.20 -7.25
C LEU A 93 6.30 -9.50 -8.06
N ASP A 94 6.53 -10.63 -7.39
CA ASP A 94 6.43 -11.94 -8.04
C ASP A 94 5.03 -12.14 -8.65
N ASN A 95 4.97 -12.83 -9.79
CA ASN A 95 3.81 -13.01 -10.64
C ASN A 95 2.57 -13.57 -9.91
N LYS A 96 2.77 -14.35 -8.84
CA LYS A 96 1.68 -14.91 -8.02
C LYS A 96 1.19 -13.99 -6.92
N LYS A 97 2.02 -13.02 -6.50
CA LYS A 97 1.73 -12.17 -5.35
C LYS A 97 0.74 -11.05 -5.67
N ALA A 98 0.79 -10.46 -6.88
CA ALA A 98 -0.13 -9.36 -7.26
C ALA A 98 -1.61 -9.69 -7.01
N ARG A 99 -2.02 -10.91 -7.40
CA ARG A 99 -3.40 -11.36 -7.18
C ARG A 99 -3.71 -11.51 -5.70
N SER A 100 -2.84 -12.16 -4.92
CA SER A 100 -3.09 -12.38 -3.50
C SER A 100 -3.11 -11.08 -2.71
N GLU A 101 -2.22 -10.13 -3.02
CA GLU A 101 -2.25 -8.81 -2.36
C GLU A 101 -3.54 -8.07 -2.70
N LYS A 102 -3.99 -8.15 -3.97
CA LYS A 102 -5.27 -7.53 -4.34
C LYS A 102 -6.46 -8.19 -3.66
N VAL A 103 -6.46 -9.52 -3.47
CA VAL A 103 -7.48 -10.21 -2.66
C VAL A 103 -7.48 -9.64 -1.25
N ALA A 104 -6.33 -9.61 -0.59
CA ALA A 104 -6.22 -9.14 0.79
C ALA A 104 -6.72 -7.70 0.94
N LEU A 105 -6.35 -6.79 0.04
CA LEU A 105 -6.83 -5.40 0.06
C LEU A 105 -8.32 -5.28 -0.19
N LEU A 106 -8.90 -6.10 -1.08
CA LEU A 106 -10.34 -6.09 -1.33
C LEU A 106 -11.13 -6.63 -0.13
N GLU A 107 -10.63 -7.68 0.53
CA GLU A 107 -11.23 -8.19 1.77
C GLU A 107 -11.15 -7.13 2.88
N GLN A 108 -9.99 -6.49 3.05
CA GLN A 108 -9.82 -5.38 4.00
C GLN A 108 -10.76 -4.21 3.71
N TYR A 109 -10.86 -3.79 2.45
CA TYR A 109 -11.77 -2.72 2.01
C TYR A 109 -13.22 -3.07 2.32
N THR A 110 -13.61 -4.31 2.06
CA THR A 110 -14.96 -4.81 2.31
C THR A 110 -15.31 -4.75 3.79
N ILE A 111 -14.43 -5.30 4.64
CA ILE A 111 -14.59 -5.29 6.09
C ILE A 111 -14.74 -3.86 6.60
N LEU A 112 -13.86 -2.97 6.14
CA LEU A 112 -13.86 -1.57 6.56
C LEU A 112 -15.15 -0.85 6.12
N CYS A 113 -15.60 -1.03 4.88
CA CYS A 113 -16.85 -0.40 4.43
C CYS A 113 -18.08 -0.92 5.19
N ASN A 114 -18.10 -2.21 5.53
CA ASN A 114 -19.20 -2.81 6.30
C ASN A 114 -19.27 -2.26 7.74
N THR A 115 -18.16 -1.75 8.30
CA THR A 115 -18.12 -1.17 9.65
C THR A 115 -18.26 0.35 9.66
N LEU A 116 -17.83 1.04 8.59
CA LEU A 116 -17.86 2.50 8.48
C LEU A 116 -19.17 3.11 7.95
N GLY A 117 -20.04 2.30 7.32
CA GLY A 117 -21.29 2.81 6.72
C GLY A 117 -21.06 3.63 5.45
N ASP A 118 -21.42 4.92 5.49
CA ASP A 118 -21.36 5.81 4.31
C ASP A 118 -19.96 6.37 4.01
N GLU A 119 -19.04 6.30 4.98
CA GLU A 119 -17.65 6.74 4.78
C GLU A 119 -16.92 5.82 3.80
N ASP A 120 -16.05 6.39 2.96
CA ASP A 120 -15.33 5.65 1.92
C ASP A 120 -13.87 5.39 2.32
N ALA A 121 -13.26 4.44 1.63
CA ALA A 121 -11.85 4.11 1.76
C ALA A 121 -11.22 3.89 0.38
N HIS A 122 -9.91 4.05 0.29
CA HIS A 122 -9.18 3.94 -0.97
C HIS A 122 -8.10 2.87 -0.87
N ILE A 123 -8.04 2.00 -1.87
CA ILE A 123 -6.96 1.02 -1.99
C ILE A 123 -5.76 1.67 -2.69
N ARG A 124 -4.57 1.51 -2.12
CA ARG A 124 -3.30 1.92 -2.72
C ARG A 124 -2.29 0.77 -2.72
N PHE A 125 -1.43 0.76 -3.73
CA PHE A 125 -0.28 -0.12 -3.82
C PHE A 125 0.97 0.73 -3.98
N GLY A 126 1.87 0.67 -3.01
CA GLY A 126 3.05 1.51 -2.91
C GLY A 126 4.36 0.79 -3.21
N THR A 127 5.27 1.45 -3.92
CA THR A 127 6.70 1.07 -3.91
C THR A 127 7.56 2.29 -3.60
N ALA A 128 8.52 2.12 -2.69
CA ALA A 128 9.40 3.21 -2.24
C ALA A 128 10.32 3.77 -3.33
N TYR A 129 10.52 3.03 -4.42
CA TYR A 129 11.25 3.49 -5.59
C TYR A 129 10.68 2.88 -6.86
N ASN A 130 10.97 3.51 -7.98
CA ASN A 130 10.70 2.98 -9.30
C ASN A 130 11.91 2.19 -9.81
N LYS A 131 11.75 0.87 -9.97
CA LYS A 131 12.82 0.00 -10.49
C LYS A 131 13.27 0.35 -11.90
N ASP A 132 12.40 0.99 -12.69
CA ASP A 132 12.67 1.43 -14.06
C ASP A 132 13.27 2.86 -14.07
N GLY A 133 13.51 3.47 -12.91
CA GLY A 133 14.00 4.83 -12.72
C GLY A 133 12.89 5.83 -12.38
N GLU A 134 13.17 6.76 -11.45
CA GLU A 134 12.20 7.79 -11.05
C GLU A 134 11.77 8.65 -12.24
N GLY A 135 10.46 8.90 -12.35
CA GLY A 135 9.85 9.61 -13.49
C GLY A 135 9.60 8.75 -14.74
N ASN A 136 10.09 7.51 -14.79
CA ASN A 136 9.75 6.59 -15.87
C ASN A 136 8.42 5.89 -15.62
N ARG A 137 7.72 5.53 -16.69
CA ARG A 137 6.52 4.69 -16.59
C ARG A 137 6.91 3.32 -16.02
N TRP A 138 6.32 2.95 -14.89
CA TRP A 138 6.51 1.66 -14.26
C TRP A 138 5.83 0.55 -15.06
N ARG A 139 6.56 -0.53 -15.38
CA ARG A 139 6.12 -1.53 -16.38
C ARG A 139 5.74 -2.89 -15.80
N GLN A 140 5.48 -2.99 -14.50
CA GLN A 140 5.13 -4.27 -13.86
C GLN A 140 3.76 -4.80 -14.30
N GLY A 141 3.74 -5.52 -15.42
CA GLY A 141 2.51 -5.96 -16.08
C GLY A 141 1.59 -6.79 -15.20
N ARG A 142 2.11 -7.55 -14.24
CA ARG A 142 1.27 -8.31 -13.29
C ARG A 142 0.60 -7.46 -12.25
N VAL A 143 1.25 -6.42 -11.74
CA VAL A 143 0.60 -5.52 -10.80
C VAL A 143 -0.49 -4.75 -11.54
N ARG A 144 -0.16 -4.22 -12.72
CA ARG A 144 -1.11 -3.52 -13.59
C ARG A 144 -2.23 -4.40 -14.15
N GLN A 145 -2.11 -5.72 -14.03
CA GLN A 145 -3.19 -6.65 -14.34
C GLN A 145 -4.30 -6.63 -13.28
N TYR A 146 -3.99 -6.34 -12.01
CA TYR A 146 -4.94 -6.41 -10.90
C TYR A 146 -5.20 -5.08 -10.19
N PHE A 147 -4.31 -4.10 -10.37
CA PHE A 147 -4.40 -2.77 -9.77
C PHE A 147 -4.67 -1.73 -10.85
N ALA A 148 -5.57 -0.80 -10.56
CA ALA A 148 -5.83 0.34 -11.43
C ALA A 148 -4.67 1.34 -11.36
N GLU A 149 -4.46 2.13 -12.41
CA GLU A 149 -3.37 3.13 -12.41
C GLU A 149 -3.50 4.10 -11.23
N ASP A 150 -4.73 4.52 -10.92
CA ASP A 150 -5.01 5.44 -9.81
C ASP A 150 -4.65 4.82 -8.44
N GLU A 151 -4.56 3.50 -8.33
CA GLU A 151 -4.17 2.84 -7.07
C GLU A 151 -2.65 2.80 -6.87
N LEU A 152 -1.86 3.08 -7.90
CA LEU A 152 -0.40 2.91 -7.85
C LEU A 152 0.27 4.16 -7.30
N LEU A 153 1.11 3.97 -6.29
CA LEU A 153 1.98 5.00 -5.72
C LEU A 153 3.43 4.55 -5.91
N ILE A 154 4.11 5.06 -6.94
CA ILE A 154 5.43 4.56 -7.33
C ILE A 154 6.49 5.63 -7.09
N GLY A 155 7.51 5.30 -6.28
CA GLY A 155 8.68 6.15 -6.05
C GLY A 155 8.29 7.50 -5.49
N LYS A 156 8.51 8.58 -6.27
CA LYS A 156 8.11 9.94 -5.89
C LYS A 156 6.68 10.03 -5.37
N GLU A 157 5.71 9.42 -6.05
CA GLU A 157 4.29 9.52 -5.69
C GLU A 157 4.01 8.86 -4.34
N PHE A 158 4.69 7.76 -4.04
CA PHE A 158 4.63 7.11 -2.74
C PHE A 158 5.13 8.02 -1.62
N TRP A 159 6.30 8.63 -1.77
CA TRP A 159 6.85 9.49 -0.72
C TRP A 159 6.05 10.78 -0.54
N ASN A 160 5.55 11.35 -1.64
CA ASN A 160 4.67 12.51 -1.56
C ASN A 160 3.37 12.17 -0.79
N PHE A 161 2.79 11.00 -1.06
CA PHE A 161 1.62 10.52 -0.34
C PHE A 161 1.92 10.26 1.14
N ILE A 162 2.95 9.49 1.46
CA ILE A 162 3.29 9.17 2.86
C ILE A 162 3.62 10.41 3.70
N CYS A 163 4.21 11.45 3.10
CA CYS A 163 4.48 12.71 3.77
C CYS A 163 3.31 13.70 3.76
N ASN A 164 2.16 13.35 3.18
CA ASN A 164 1.05 14.26 2.88
C ASN A 164 1.52 15.61 2.26
N SER A 165 2.47 15.54 1.32
CA SER A 165 3.16 16.72 0.79
C SER A 165 3.61 16.54 -0.66
N GLU A 166 3.34 17.53 -1.51
CA GLU A 166 3.80 17.54 -2.91
C GLU A 166 5.34 17.51 -3.06
N THR A 167 6.06 17.92 -2.00
CA THR A 167 7.54 17.91 -1.95
C THR A 167 8.11 16.77 -1.10
N GLY A 168 7.27 15.91 -0.52
CA GLY A 168 7.67 14.86 0.43
C GLY A 168 8.86 14.03 -0.05
N TYR A 169 8.85 13.59 -1.31
CA TYR A 169 9.98 12.88 -1.92
C TYR A 169 11.31 13.64 -1.83
N GLN A 170 11.31 14.94 -2.13
CA GLN A 170 12.52 15.78 -2.09
C GLN A 170 13.00 15.99 -0.67
N ASP A 171 12.08 16.14 0.28
CA ASP A 171 12.42 16.37 1.68
C ASP A 171 13.02 15.09 2.31
N VAL A 172 12.44 13.92 2.02
CA VAL A 172 13.01 12.61 2.41
C VAL A 172 14.39 12.41 1.79
N LEU A 173 14.54 12.66 0.48
CA LEU A 173 15.82 12.52 -0.21
C LEU A 173 16.90 13.45 0.38
N ARG A 174 16.53 14.71 0.67
CA ARG A 174 17.42 15.69 1.29
C ARG A 174 17.86 15.23 2.68
N ALA A 175 16.93 14.74 3.50
CA ALA A 175 17.23 14.21 4.82
C ALA A 175 18.19 13.02 4.74
N TYR A 176 17.98 12.09 3.80
CA TYR A 176 18.91 10.98 3.56
C TYR A 176 20.30 11.47 3.15
N GLN A 177 20.40 12.44 2.25
CA GLN A 177 21.68 13.00 1.81
C GLN A 177 22.43 13.69 2.96
N GLN A 178 21.73 14.52 3.72
CA GLN A 178 22.29 15.26 4.85
C GLN A 178 22.81 14.33 5.95
N ASN A 179 22.17 13.18 6.15
CA ASN A 179 22.52 12.22 7.21
C ASN A 179 23.37 11.04 6.70
N SER A 180 23.71 10.99 5.40
CA SER A 180 24.46 9.88 4.80
C SER A 180 25.83 9.65 5.44
N TYR A 181 26.44 10.69 5.98
CA TYR A 181 27.71 10.60 6.70
C TYR A 181 27.62 9.69 7.94
N LEU A 182 26.46 9.61 8.62
CA LEU A 182 26.29 8.73 9.79
C LEU A 182 26.48 7.26 9.43
N ILE A 183 25.98 6.85 8.26
CA ILE A 183 26.18 5.49 7.74
C ILE A 183 27.64 5.28 7.37
N MET A 184 28.26 6.27 6.73
CA MET A 184 29.67 6.19 6.33
C MET A 184 30.59 6.07 7.55
N ASP A 185 30.37 6.88 8.57
CA ASP A 185 31.14 6.90 9.82
C ASP A 185 30.99 5.56 10.56
N ALA A 186 29.78 5.01 10.62
CA ALA A 186 29.55 3.69 11.22
C ALA A 186 30.28 2.58 10.45
N LEU A 187 30.23 2.61 9.11
CA LEU A 187 30.96 1.65 8.27
C LEU A 187 32.47 1.79 8.46
N GLU A 188 33.00 3.01 8.53
CA GLU A 188 34.42 3.23 8.79
C GLU A 188 34.83 2.76 10.20
N SER A 189 34.01 2.99 11.22
CA SER A 189 34.25 2.45 12.57
C SER A 189 34.32 0.92 12.57
N ILE A 190 33.47 0.24 11.80
CA ILE A 190 33.49 -1.23 11.65
C ILE A 190 34.78 -1.66 10.94
N LYS A 191 35.17 -1.00 9.85
CA LYS A 191 36.42 -1.30 9.15
C LYS A 191 37.63 -1.13 10.07
N GLN A 192 37.69 -0.05 10.84
CA GLN A 192 38.76 0.19 11.81
C GLN A 192 38.84 -0.87 12.91
N THR A 193 37.70 -1.42 13.32
CA THR A 193 37.66 -2.42 14.39
C THR A 193 38.03 -3.82 13.91
N TYR A 194 37.68 -4.18 12.67
CA TYR A 194 37.71 -5.58 12.20
C TYR A 194 38.57 -5.85 10.97
N LEU A 195 38.89 -4.82 10.18
CA LEU A 195 39.67 -4.96 8.94
C LEU A 195 41.06 -4.32 9.04
N TYR A 196 41.25 -3.44 10.01
CA TYR A 196 42.54 -2.87 10.34
C TYR A 196 42.99 -3.42 11.69
N ASP A 197 43.66 -4.58 11.69
CA ASP A 197 44.49 -5.02 12.81
C ASP A 197 45.82 -4.21 12.82
N HIS A 198 46.31 -3.95 14.03
CA HIS A 198 47.60 -3.36 14.44
C HIS A 198 48.73 -3.26 13.40
#